data_AF-A0A163V3L6-F1
#
_entry.id   AF-A0A163V3L6-F1
#
_cell.length_a   1.000
_cell.length_b   1.000
_cell.length_c   1.000
_cell.angle_alpha   90.00
_cell.angle_beta   90.00
_cell.angle_gamma   90.00
#
_symmetry.space_group_name_H-M   'P 1'
#
loop_
_entity.id
_entity.type
_entity.pdbx_description
1 polymer ?
#
loop_
_entity_poly.entity_id
_entity_poly.type
_entity_poly.pdbx_seq_one_letter_code
_entity_poly.pdbx_strand_id
1 'polypeptide(L)'
;MKKLHSGKLILSMGLLSLICTALYYAFRDKTYFDFLLWNLFLAWIPLLLAVAAAELGKRLAAGGVRSTFVAVLGAAWLLFFPNAPYIVTDLIHLTLQKAWYVEAGRWTFRYWYDFLVMLLISWNGFLLGFGSAYLVQYQVMRRFGGAVSWLFVVAVSMLGGYGILLGREYRLNSWDALTDAKALLSLIGESLDG
;
A
#
# COMPACT_ATOMS: atom_id res chain seq x y z
N MET A 1 12.88 22.84 -4.25
CA MET A 1 12.10 21.78 -3.58
C MET A 1 12.87 21.34 -2.32
N LYS A 2 12.32 21.56 -1.12
CA LYS A 2 12.99 21.20 0.15
C LYS A 2 13.26 19.69 0.16
N LYS A 3 14.48 19.27 0.52
CA LYS A 3 14.80 17.85 0.77
C LYS A 3 13.86 17.36 1.86
N LEU A 4 12.84 16.61 1.48
CA LEU A 4 12.04 15.84 2.44
C LEU A 4 13.05 14.93 3.16
N HIS A 5 13.23 15.13 4.47
CA HIS A 5 14.10 14.25 5.25
C HIS A 5 13.38 12.90 5.34
N SER A 6 13.66 12.01 4.38
CA SER A 6 13.01 10.71 4.24
C SER A 6 12.96 9.94 5.56
N GLY A 7 13.98 10.05 6.40
CA GLY A 7 14.01 9.45 7.74
C GLY A 7 12.97 10.01 8.72
N LYS A 8 12.71 11.33 8.72
CA LYS A 8 11.68 11.93 9.58
C LYS A 8 10.28 11.50 9.15
N LEU A 9 10.04 11.41 7.84
CA LEU A 9 8.77 10.93 7.29
C LEU A 9 8.55 9.46 7.66
N ILE A 10 9.54 8.60 7.44
CA ILE A 10 9.46 7.17 7.80
C ILE A 10 9.22 7.01 9.30
N LEU A 11 9.93 7.78 10.14
CA LEU A 11 9.73 7.74 11.58
C LEU A 11 8.31 8.19 11.98
N SER A 12 7.78 9.27 11.39
CA SER A 12 6.44 9.76 11.72
C SER A 12 5.35 8.78 11.27
N MET A 13 5.49 8.18 10.07
CA MET A 13 4.57 7.13 9.61
C MET A 13 4.69 5.85 10.46
N GLY A 14 5.92 5.52 10.91
CA GLY A 14 6.20 4.39 11.80
C GLY A 14 5.52 4.57 13.15
N LEU A 15 5.65 5.75 13.74
CA LEU A 15 4.99 6.10 14.99
C LEU A 15 3.47 6.10 14.84
N LEU A 16 2.94 6.67 13.75
CA LEU A 16 1.50 6.63 13.47
C LEU A 16 1.00 5.18 13.36
N SER A 17 1.73 4.31 12.64
CA SER A 17 1.41 2.88 12.53
C SER A 17 1.40 2.21 13.90
N LEU A 18 2.41 2.46 14.72
CA LEU A 18 2.52 1.89 16.06
C LEU A 18 1.33 2.32 16.94
N ILE A 19 1.00 3.60 16.93
CA ILE A 19 -0.14 4.15 17.68
C ILE A 19 -1.44 3.51 17.20
N CYS A 20 -1.67 3.43 15.88
CA CYS A 20 -2.88 2.84 15.32
C CYS A 20 -3.01 1.35 15.70
N THR A 21 -1.92 0.59 15.60
CA THR A 21 -1.88 -0.82 15.99
C THR A 21 -2.09 -1.00 17.49
N ALA A 22 -1.47 -0.15 18.33
CA ALA A 22 -1.66 -0.19 19.78
C ALA A 22 -3.09 0.13 20.17
N LEU A 23 -3.70 1.15 19.54
CA LEU A 23 -5.12 1.45 19.72
C LEU A 23 -5.97 0.25 19.31
N TYR A 24 -5.76 -0.30 18.12
CA TYR A 24 -6.49 -1.49 17.66
C TYR A 24 -6.45 -2.64 18.67
N TYR A 25 -5.27 -3.01 19.17
CA TYR A 25 -5.14 -4.08 20.17
C TYR A 25 -5.76 -3.74 21.53
N ALA A 26 -5.68 -2.49 21.98
CA ALA A 26 -6.20 -2.08 23.29
C ALA A 26 -7.72 -2.18 23.38
N PHE A 27 -8.43 -2.09 22.26
CA PHE A 27 -9.88 -2.10 22.23
C PHE A 27 -10.44 -3.13 21.24
N ARG A 28 -9.66 -4.06 20.68
CA ARG A 28 -10.23 -5.11 19.83
C ARG A 28 -11.10 -6.05 20.66
N ASP A 29 -12.33 -6.25 20.20
CA ASP A 29 -13.25 -7.24 20.78
C ASP A 29 -13.39 -8.47 19.87
N LYS A 30 -13.31 -8.26 18.55
CA LYS A 30 -13.37 -9.31 17.53
C LYS A 30 -12.08 -9.30 16.70
N THR A 31 -11.66 -10.48 16.26
CA THR A 31 -10.49 -10.67 15.38
C THR A 31 -10.80 -10.40 13.91
N TYR A 32 -12.04 -10.06 13.58
CA TYR A 32 -12.48 -9.89 12.19
C TYR A 32 -11.67 -8.83 11.43
N PHE A 33 -11.17 -7.78 12.10
CA PHE A 33 -10.36 -6.74 11.47
C PHE A 33 -8.85 -7.01 11.53
N ASP A 34 -8.40 -8.19 11.97
CA ASP A 34 -6.97 -8.52 12.09
C ASP A 34 -6.26 -8.49 10.71
N PHE A 35 -7.00 -8.75 9.62
CA PHE A 35 -6.48 -8.61 8.25
C PHE A 35 -6.01 -7.18 7.93
N LEU A 36 -6.56 -6.16 8.60
CA LEU A 36 -6.19 -4.77 8.37
C LEU A 36 -4.74 -4.50 8.83
N LEU A 37 -4.28 -5.20 9.88
CA LEU A 37 -2.89 -5.13 10.32
C LEU A 37 -1.95 -5.77 9.30
N TRP A 38 -2.38 -6.88 8.69
CA TRP A 38 -1.64 -7.52 7.61
C TRP A 38 -1.56 -6.60 6.39
N ASN A 39 -2.67 -5.95 6.01
CA ASN A 39 -2.66 -5.02 4.89
C ASN A 39 -1.80 -3.79 5.20
N LEU A 40 -1.83 -3.27 6.44
CA LEU A 40 -0.93 -2.20 6.87
C LEU A 40 0.54 -2.61 6.75
N PHE A 41 0.89 -3.84 7.14
CA PHE A 41 2.23 -4.38 6.93
C PHE A 41 2.59 -4.41 5.44
N LEU A 42 1.71 -4.88 4.56
CA LEU A 42 1.95 -4.88 3.11
C LEU A 42 2.10 -3.46 2.54
N ALA A 43 1.36 -2.47 3.07
CA ALA A 43 1.47 -1.07 2.67
C ALA A 43 2.81 -0.41 3.01
N TRP A 44 3.58 -0.97 3.95
CA TRP A 44 4.95 -0.54 4.23
C TRP A 44 5.94 -0.94 3.13
N ILE A 45 5.71 -2.07 2.47
CA ILE A 45 6.65 -2.65 1.50
C ILE A 45 6.98 -1.69 0.35
N PRO A 46 6.01 -1.03 -0.33
CA PRO A 46 6.30 -0.05 -1.37
C PRO A 46 7.21 1.08 -0.91
N LEU A 47 6.96 1.64 0.28
CA LEU A 47 7.79 2.73 0.80
C LEU A 47 9.22 2.27 1.06
N LEU A 48 9.40 1.10 1.67
CA LEU A 48 10.72 0.53 1.94
C LEU A 48 11.49 0.23 0.66
N LEU A 49 10.84 -0.33 -0.36
CA LEU A 49 11.44 -0.59 -1.67
C LEU A 49 11.85 0.70 -2.37
N ALA A 50 11.01 1.74 -2.33
CA ALA A 50 11.31 3.05 -2.92
C ALA A 50 12.53 3.70 -2.25
N VAL A 51 12.62 3.63 -0.91
CA VAL A 51 13.76 4.15 -0.14
C VAL A 51 15.03 3.35 -0.44
N ALA A 52 14.94 2.01 -0.47
CA ALA A 52 16.06 1.14 -0.81
C ALA A 52 16.60 1.46 -2.20
N ALA A 53 15.74 1.56 -3.22
CA ALA A 53 16.11 1.94 -4.58
C ALA A 53 16.78 3.32 -4.63
N ALA A 54 16.26 4.29 -3.87
CA ALA A 54 16.82 5.63 -3.82
C ALA A 54 18.20 5.69 -3.15
N GLU A 55 18.44 4.89 -2.12
CA GLU A 55 19.70 4.89 -1.37
C GLU A 55 20.79 4.07 -2.09
N LEU A 56 20.44 2.89 -2.61
CA LEU A 56 21.32 2.09 -3.47
C LEU A 56 21.72 2.87 -4.72
N GLY A 57 20.80 3.61 -5.32
CA GLY A 57 21.09 4.50 -6.44
C GLY A 57 22.09 5.62 -6.12
N LYS A 58 22.34 5.96 -4.86
CA LYS A 58 23.40 6.91 -4.49
C LYS A 58 24.74 6.21 -4.23
N ARG A 59 24.71 5.01 -3.65
CA ARG A 59 25.88 4.30 -3.13
C ARG A 59 26.60 3.47 -4.19
N LEU A 60 25.88 2.95 -5.17
CA LEU A 60 26.47 2.15 -6.25
C LEU A 60 27.07 3.05 -7.34
N ALA A 61 28.30 2.72 -7.74
CA ALA A 61 28.95 3.28 -8.92
C ALA A 61 28.02 3.14 -10.15
N ALA A 62 28.06 4.14 -11.03
CA ALA A 62 27.26 4.11 -12.25
C ALA A 62 27.71 2.94 -13.13
N GLY A 63 26.80 2.01 -13.43
CA GLY A 63 27.09 0.81 -14.21
C GLY A 63 25.87 -0.11 -14.37
N GLY A 64 26.03 -1.20 -15.13
CA GLY A 64 24.95 -2.14 -15.45
C GLY A 64 24.30 -2.78 -14.22
N VAL A 65 25.11 -3.18 -13.24
CA VAL A 65 24.63 -3.79 -11.97
C VAL A 65 23.65 -2.87 -11.24
N ARG A 66 23.95 -1.56 -11.16
CA ARG A 66 23.06 -0.56 -10.56
C ARG A 66 21.73 -0.46 -11.31
N SER A 67 21.77 -0.46 -12.64
CA SER A 67 20.56 -0.37 -13.46
C SER A 67 19.64 -1.57 -13.25
N THR A 68 20.21 -2.78 -13.23
CA THR A 68 19.46 -4.02 -13.00
C THR A 68 18.82 -4.04 -11.62
N PHE A 69 19.57 -3.70 -10.56
CA PHE A 69 19.02 -3.68 -9.20
C PHE A 69 17.90 -2.66 -9.01
N VAL A 70 18.06 -1.45 -9.57
CA VAL A 70 17.01 -0.42 -9.51
C VAL A 70 15.76 -0.87 -10.30
N ALA A 71 15.94 -1.55 -11.43
CA ALA A 71 14.82 -2.10 -12.19
C ALA A 71 14.07 -3.20 -11.42
N VAL A 72 14.80 -4.13 -10.78
CA VAL A 72 14.20 -5.19 -9.95
C VAL A 72 13.42 -4.60 -8.77
N LEU A 73 14.00 -3.63 -8.06
CA LEU A 73 13.31 -2.95 -6.96
C LEU A 73 12.10 -2.15 -7.45
N GLY A 74 12.17 -1.55 -8.66
CA GLY A 74 11.04 -0.87 -9.27
C GLY A 74 9.90 -1.81 -9.67
N ALA A 75 10.23 -2.99 -10.20
CA ALA A 75 9.25 -4.02 -10.52
C ALA A 75 8.58 -4.57 -9.25
N ALA A 76 9.37 -4.90 -8.23
CA ALA A 76 8.86 -5.31 -6.93
C ALA A 76 7.99 -4.20 -6.31
N TRP A 77 8.42 -2.94 -6.40
CA TRP A 77 7.65 -1.80 -5.93
C TRP A 77 6.28 -1.72 -6.60
N LEU A 78 6.22 -1.86 -7.92
CA LEU A 78 4.97 -1.80 -8.68
C LEU A 78 4.02 -2.95 -8.31
N LEU A 79 4.55 -4.15 -8.05
CA LEU A 79 3.76 -5.30 -7.61
C LEU A 79 3.09 -5.06 -6.26
N PHE A 80 3.81 -4.43 -5.32
CA PHE A 80 3.29 -4.15 -3.97
C PHE A 80 2.55 -2.83 -3.85
N PHE A 81 2.72 -1.91 -4.81
CA PHE A 81 2.12 -0.57 -4.79
C PHE A 81 0.60 -0.59 -4.56
N PRO A 82 -0.20 -1.50 -5.16
CA PRO A 82 -1.65 -1.54 -4.94
C PRO A 82 -2.07 -1.74 -3.48
N ASN A 83 -1.26 -2.41 -2.64
CA ASN A 83 -1.66 -2.72 -1.25
C ASN A 83 -1.85 -1.46 -0.40
N ALA A 84 -1.08 -0.40 -0.67
CA ALA A 84 -1.16 0.83 0.11
C ALA A 84 -2.51 1.56 -0.07
N PRO A 85 -2.98 1.87 -1.30
CA PRO A 85 -4.33 2.39 -1.53
C PRO A 85 -5.43 1.34 -1.29
N TYR A 86 -5.15 0.04 -1.40
CA TYR A 86 -6.14 -1.02 -1.16
C TYR A 86 -6.78 -0.95 0.24
N ILE A 87 -6.00 -0.62 1.28
CA ILE A 87 -6.48 -0.52 2.67
C ILE A 87 -7.69 0.43 2.78
N VAL A 88 -7.72 1.52 2.00
CA VAL A 88 -8.85 2.47 2.02
C VAL A 88 -10.16 1.77 1.68
N THR A 89 -10.11 0.77 0.81
CA THR A 89 -11.28 0.01 0.41
C THR A 89 -11.77 -0.89 1.55
N ASP A 90 -10.90 -1.31 2.48
CA ASP A 90 -11.27 -2.18 3.60
C ASP A 90 -12.28 -1.54 4.56
N LEU A 91 -12.49 -0.21 4.50
CA LEU A 91 -13.59 0.47 5.19
C LEU A 91 -14.98 -0.09 4.85
N ILE A 92 -15.14 -0.76 3.70
CA ILE A 92 -16.41 -1.42 3.34
C ILE A 92 -16.85 -2.45 4.38
N HIS A 93 -15.91 -3.06 5.10
CA HIS A 93 -16.19 -4.09 6.08
C HIS A 93 -17.01 -3.57 7.27
N LEU A 94 -16.95 -2.27 7.57
CA LEU A 94 -17.84 -1.63 8.55
C LEU A 94 -19.30 -1.64 8.09
N THR A 95 -19.52 -1.50 6.78
CA THR A 95 -20.86 -1.54 6.19
C THR A 95 -21.38 -2.97 6.12
N LEU A 96 -20.53 -3.92 5.74
CA LEU A 96 -20.86 -5.35 5.72
C LEU A 96 -21.24 -5.87 7.11
N GLN A 97 -20.58 -5.36 8.15
CA GLN A 97 -20.82 -5.75 9.54
C GLN A 97 -21.75 -4.80 10.30
N LYS A 98 -22.58 -4.02 9.59
CA LYS A 98 -23.53 -3.08 10.19
C LYS A 98 -24.39 -3.71 11.29
N ALA A 99 -24.78 -4.97 11.14
CA ALA A 99 -25.58 -5.70 12.12
C ALA A 99 -24.91 -5.84 13.49
N TRP A 100 -23.57 -5.83 13.57
CA TRP A 100 -22.82 -5.89 14.84
C TRP A 100 -22.87 -4.59 15.63
N TYR A 101 -23.29 -3.50 14.99
CA TYR A 101 -23.20 -2.15 15.52
C TYR A 101 -24.55 -1.52 15.84
N VAL A 102 -25.66 -2.18 15.49
CA VAL A 102 -27.00 -1.66 15.71
C VAL A 102 -27.71 -2.51 16.77
N GLU A 103 -28.00 -1.89 17.90
CA GLU A 103 -28.74 -2.50 19.02
C GLU A 103 -29.98 -1.66 19.31
N ALA A 104 -31.16 -2.29 19.34
CA ALA A 104 -32.45 -1.61 19.54
C ALA A 104 -32.67 -0.37 18.63
N GLY A 105 -32.20 -0.45 17.37
CA GLY A 105 -32.31 0.65 16.40
C GLY A 105 -31.34 1.82 16.61
N ARG A 106 -30.37 1.68 17.52
CA ARG A 106 -29.35 2.70 17.81
C ARG A 106 -27.95 2.18 17.48
N TRP A 107 -27.10 3.10 17.01
CA TRP A 107 -25.68 2.81 16.81
C TRP A 107 -24.97 2.72 18.15
N THR A 108 -24.25 1.63 18.36
CA THR A 108 -23.40 1.45 19.54
C THR A 108 -22.14 2.31 19.40
N PHE A 109 -21.57 2.73 20.53
CA PHE A 109 -20.30 3.47 20.56
C PHE A 109 -19.15 2.71 19.86
N ARG A 110 -19.25 1.37 19.80
CA ARG A 110 -18.32 0.48 19.12
C ARG A 110 -18.11 0.85 17.66
N TYR A 111 -19.17 1.22 16.95
CA TYR A 111 -19.09 1.62 15.54
C TYR A 111 -18.07 2.73 15.32
N TRP A 112 -18.17 3.79 16.14
CA TRP A 112 -17.30 4.96 16.03
C TRP A 112 -15.85 4.64 16.34
N TYR A 113 -15.64 3.75 17.31
CA TYR A 113 -14.31 3.28 17.64
C TYR A 113 -13.68 2.53 16.47
N ASP A 114 -14.34 1.49 15.96
CA ASP A 114 -13.81 0.69 14.84
C ASP A 114 -13.65 1.56 13.60
N PHE A 115 -14.61 2.44 13.32
CA PHE A 115 -14.51 3.41 12.23
C PHE A 115 -13.27 4.29 12.35
N LEU A 116 -13.03 4.91 13.52
CA LEU A 116 -11.88 5.80 13.71
C LEU A 116 -10.55 5.04 13.56
N VAL A 117 -10.42 3.85 14.15
CA VAL A 117 -9.18 3.06 14.05
C VAL A 117 -8.94 2.61 12.60
N MET A 118 -9.97 2.08 11.93
CA MET A 118 -9.84 1.67 10.54
C MET A 118 -9.55 2.85 9.62
N LEU A 119 -10.16 4.02 9.86
CA LEU A 119 -9.88 5.24 9.12
C LEU A 119 -8.43 5.69 9.31
N LEU A 120 -7.92 5.68 10.55
CA LEU A 120 -6.54 6.05 10.83
C LEU A 120 -5.53 5.10 10.18
N ILE A 121 -5.78 3.78 10.23
CA ILE A 121 -4.95 2.78 9.55
C ILE A 121 -5.00 2.97 8.03
N SER A 122 -6.20 3.20 7.49
CA SER A 122 -6.41 3.47 6.05
C SER A 122 -5.69 4.74 5.60
N TRP A 123 -5.78 5.80 6.39
CA TRP A 123 -5.13 7.07 6.11
C TRP A 123 -3.61 6.92 6.13
N ASN A 124 -3.08 6.19 7.11
CA ASN A 124 -1.66 5.90 7.20
C ASN A 124 -1.18 5.05 6.00
N GLY A 125 -1.91 3.99 5.64
CA GLY A 125 -1.65 3.19 4.43
C GLY A 125 -1.62 4.04 3.15
N PHE A 126 -2.60 4.93 3.01
CA PHE A 126 -2.67 5.88 1.89
C PHE A 126 -1.46 6.82 1.85
N LEU A 127 -1.03 7.36 3.00
CA LEU A 127 0.16 8.20 3.11
C LEU A 127 1.46 7.45 2.78
N LEU A 128 1.57 6.17 3.19
CA LEU A 128 2.70 5.31 2.80
C LEU A 128 2.75 5.12 1.28
N GLY A 129 1.60 4.84 0.66
CA GLY A 129 1.46 4.71 -0.79
C GLY A 129 1.87 5.99 -1.52
N PHE A 130 1.30 7.13 -1.12
CA PHE A 130 1.62 8.44 -1.67
C PHE A 130 3.10 8.79 -1.50
N GLY A 131 3.67 8.57 -0.30
CA GLY A 131 5.08 8.81 -0.03
C GLY A 131 5.99 7.96 -0.91
N SER A 132 5.63 6.68 -1.12
CA SER A 132 6.39 5.77 -1.99
C SER A 132 6.35 6.22 -3.46
N ALA A 133 5.17 6.57 -3.99
CA ALA A 133 5.00 7.06 -5.35
C ALA A 133 5.74 8.37 -5.58
N TYR A 134 5.68 9.28 -4.62
CA TYR A 134 6.41 10.56 -4.69
C TYR A 134 7.93 10.33 -4.79
N LEU A 135 8.48 9.41 -3.99
CA LEU A 135 9.91 9.09 -4.06
C LEU A 135 10.30 8.51 -5.42
N VAL A 136 9.52 7.59 -5.98
CA VAL A 136 9.79 7.00 -7.30
C VAL A 136 9.63 8.03 -8.41
N GLN A 137 8.55 8.82 -8.42
CA GLN A 137 8.32 9.90 -9.37
C GLN A 137 9.48 10.90 -9.36
N TYR A 138 10.01 11.26 -8.19
CA TYR A 138 11.15 12.16 -8.08
C TYR A 138 12.40 11.59 -8.77
N GLN A 139 12.66 10.28 -8.65
CA GLN A 139 13.78 9.64 -9.33
C GLN A 139 13.58 9.59 -10.85
N VAL A 140 12.37 9.28 -11.30
CA VAL A 140 12.00 9.32 -12.73
C VAL A 140 12.18 10.73 -13.28
N MET A 141 11.70 11.75 -12.57
CA MET A 141 11.84 13.15 -12.95
C MET A 141 13.30 13.56 -13.12
N ARG A 142 14.18 13.14 -12.20
CA ARG A 142 15.60 13.48 -12.28
C ARG A 142 16.34 12.80 -13.42
N ARG A 143 15.86 11.64 -13.89
CA ARG A 143 16.53 10.86 -14.94
C ARG A 143 15.95 11.08 -16.33
N PHE A 144 14.65 11.31 -16.44
CA PHE A 144 13.90 11.37 -17.71
C PHE A 144 13.10 12.67 -17.90
N GLY A 145 13.08 13.57 -16.91
CA GLY A 145 12.38 14.85 -16.99
C GLY A 145 10.94 14.83 -16.44
N GLY A 146 10.34 16.02 -16.33
CA GLY A 146 9.05 16.22 -15.65
C GLY A 146 7.83 15.65 -16.40
N ALA A 147 7.80 15.74 -17.73
CA ALA A 147 6.68 15.19 -18.51
C ALA A 147 6.58 13.66 -18.36
N VAL A 148 7.73 12.98 -18.47
CA VAL A 148 7.81 11.51 -18.32
C VAL A 148 7.44 11.09 -16.90
N SER A 149 7.82 11.85 -15.87
CA SER A 149 7.48 11.51 -14.49
C SER A 149 5.99 11.63 -14.20
N TRP A 150 5.28 12.59 -14.79
CA TRP A 150 3.82 12.69 -14.67
C TRP A 150 3.11 11.57 -15.44
N LEU A 151 3.55 11.25 -16.65
CA LEU A 151 3.02 10.12 -17.39
C LEU A 151 3.21 8.80 -16.61
N PHE A 152 4.37 8.63 -15.97
CA PHE A 152 4.64 7.51 -15.08
C PHE A 152 3.65 7.45 -13.91
N VAL A 153 3.35 8.57 -13.24
CA VAL A 153 2.35 8.60 -12.17
C VAL A 153 0.98 8.17 -12.67
N VAL A 154 0.52 8.67 -13.82
CA VAL A 154 -0.76 8.27 -14.41
C VAL A 154 -0.78 6.77 -14.67
N ALA A 155 0.25 6.24 -15.31
CA ALA A 155 0.35 4.80 -15.60
C ALA A 155 0.32 3.95 -14.32
N VAL A 156 1.10 4.33 -13.31
CA VAL A 156 1.15 3.59 -12.04
C VAL A 156 -0.16 3.72 -11.26
N SER A 157 -0.84 4.86 -11.31
CA SER A 157 -2.15 5.01 -10.69
C SER A 157 -3.19 4.10 -11.35
N MET A 158 -3.18 3.97 -12.67
CA MET A 158 -4.06 3.04 -13.39
C MET A 158 -3.75 1.58 -13.05
N LEU A 159 -2.47 1.19 -13.09
CA LEU A 159 -2.02 -0.15 -12.70
C LEU A 159 -2.31 -0.45 -11.23
N GLY A 160 -2.16 0.54 -10.35
CA GLY A 160 -2.52 0.46 -8.95
C GLY A 160 -4.01 0.20 -8.76
N GLY A 161 -4.86 0.93 -9.47
CA GLY A 161 -6.31 0.69 -9.49
C GLY A 161 -6.68 -0.71 -9.99
N TYR A 162 -6.02 -1.18 -11.04
CA TYR A 162 -6.20 -2.54 -11.54
C TYR A 162 -5.76 -3.60 -10.51
N GLY A 163 -4.63 -3.39 -9.84
CA GLY A 163 -4.18 -4.28 -8.76
C GLY A 163 -5.16 -4.33 -7.58
N ILE A 164 -5.80 -3.21 -7.24
CA ILE A 164 -6.87 -3.19 -6.22
C ILE A 164 -8.06 -4.05 -6.66
N LEU A 165 -8.47 -3.94 -7.94
CA LEU A 165 -9.55 -4.75 -8.49
C LEU A 165 -9.23 -6.24 -8.41
N LEU A 166 -8.01 -6.64 -8.79
CA LEU A 166 -7.56 -8.02 -8.67
C LEU A 166 -7.58 -8.53 -7.22
N GLY A 167 -7.11 -7.71 -6.26
CA GLY A 167 -7.14 -8.08 -4.84
C GLY A 167 -8.56 -8.19 -4.28
N ARG A 168 -9.51 -7.41 -4.78
CA ARG A 168 -10.91 -7.44 -4.33
C ARG A 168 -11.70 -8.63 -4.86
N GLU A 169 -11.67 -8.83 -6.17
CA GLU A 169 -12.48 -9.86 -6.83
C GLU A 169 -11.86 -11.25 -6.66
N TYR A 170 -10.54 -11.37 -6.79
CA TYR A 170 -9.83 -12.66 -6.80
C TYR A 170 -9.11 -12.98 -5.49
N ARG A 171 -9.20 -12.10 -4.47
CA ARG A 171 -8.50 -12.23 -3.17
C ARG A 171 -6.98 -12.43 -3.29
N LEU A 172 -6.40 -12.06 -4.43
CA LEU A 172 -4.96 -12.15 -4.67
C LEU A 172 -4.25 -10.98 -3.98
N ASN A 173 -3.47 -11.25 -2.94
CA ASN A 173 -2.54 -10.25 -2.44
C ASN A 173 -1.22 -10.32 -3.21
N SER A 174 -0.45 -9.23 -3.18
CA SER A 174 0.91 -9.21 -3.74
C SER A 174 1.84 -10.25 -3.08
N TRP A 175 1.49 -10.71 -1.88
CA TRP A 175 2.18 -11.82 -1.21
C TRP A 175 1.89 -13.17 -1.87
N ASP A 176 0.62 -13.45 -2.19
CA ASP A 176 0.20 -14.67 -2.88
C ASP A 176 0.80 -14.74 -4.29
N ALA A 177 0.90 -13.58 -4.96
CA ALA A 177 1.60 -13.42 -6.24
C ALA A 177 3.08 -13.87 -6.20
N LEU A 178 3.75 -13.68 -5.06
CA LEU A 178 5.15 -14.03 -4.87
C LEU A 178 5.33 -15.49 -4.43
N THR A 179 4.41 -16.01 -3.63
CA THR A 179 4.49 -17.39 -3.12
C THR A 179 3.88 -18.42 -4.06
N ASP A 180 2.93 -18.04 -4.92
CA ASP A 180 2.29 -18.92 -5.91
C ASP A 180 2.09 -18.21 -7.26
N ALA A 181 3.20 -18.01 -7.97
CA ALA A 181 3.22 -17.36 -9.28
C ALA A 181 2.43 -18.12 -10.37
N LYS A 182 2.14 -19.42 -10.19
CA LYS A 182 1.38 -20.22 -11.17
C LYS A 182 -0.11 -19.90 -11.14
N ALA A 183 -0.70 -19.74 -9.95
CA ALA A 183 -2.10 -19.34 -9.79
C ALA A 183 -2.37 -17.93 -10.36
N LEU A 184 -1.37 -17.04 -10.28
CA LEU A 184 -1.48 -15.68 -10.80
C LEU A 184 -1.53 -15.64 -12.35
N LEU A 185 -0.72 -16.47 -13.02
CA LEU A 185 -0.71 -16.54 -14.48
C LEU A 185 -1.99 -17.15 -15.05
N SER A 186 -2.61 -18.11 -14.38
CA SER A 186 -3.90 -18.68 -14.82
C SER A 186 -5.05 -17.66 -14.68
N LEU A 187 -5.08 -16.89 -13.59
CA LEU A 187 -6.13 -15.89 -13.34
C LEU A 187 -6.03 -14.67 -14.27
N ILE A 188 -4.81 -14.24 -14.64
CA ILE A 188 -4.64 -13.19 -15.65
C ILE A 188 -5.16 -13.65 -17.02
N GLY A 189 -4.95 -14.93 -17.37
CA GLY A 189 -5.50 -15.52 -18.59
C GLY A 189 -7.03 -15.48 -18.61
N GLU A 190 -7.66 -15.97 -17.54
CA GLU A 190 -9.13 -15.94 -17.41
C GLU A 190 -9.71 -14.51 -17.43
N SER A 191 -9.03 -13.52 -16.85
CA SER A 191 -9.50 -12.12 -16.86
C SER A 191 -9.42 -11.42 -18.21
N LEU A 192 -8.60 -11.93 -19.14
CA LEU A 192 -8.42 -11.36 -20.47
C LEU A 192 -9.32 -12.03 -21.52
N ASP A 193 -9.77 -13.26 -21.23
CA ASP A 193 -10.63 -14.07 -22.09
C ASP A 193 -12.14 -13.92 -21.78
N GLY A 194 -12.51 -13.18 -20.72
CA GLY A 194 -13.90 -12.89 -20.32
C GLY A 194 -14.35 -11.47 -20.66
#